data_AF-A0A932WXZ4-F1
#
_entry.id   AF-A0A932WXZ4-F1
#
_cell.length_a   1.000
_cell.length_b   1.000
_cell.length_c   1.000
_cell.angle_alpha   90.00
_cell.angle_beta   90.00
_cell.angle_gamma   90.00
#
_symmetry.space_group_name_H-M   'P 1'
#
loop_
_entity.id
_entity.type
_entity.pdbx_description
1 polymer ?
#
loop_
_entity_poly.entity_id
_entity_poly.type
_entity_poly.pdbx_seq_one_letter_code
_entity_poly.pdbx_strand_id
1 'polypeptide(L)'
;ADYILKATGANYAVWVKNVATVSTPYGGTARNIPGKIEAEDYDNGGEGVAYHDNEIANLGNQYRTTESVDIEASTGDSGYNVGWTATGEWMKYSVNVTVPGTYTLDVRVSANAGGKIFHIELDSVNISGSIAVPNSGGFQNWQTASVTTSLLTVGNKIMRVVFDSGDFNLNYMNFTSVCTGGNNTWTGAVSTAWETAGNWSCGTVPTNSSDVFINSGTVVINSTVNIRSLKLKPNVQLTINNGKTLNVLH
;
A
#
# COMPACT_ATOMS: atom_id res chain seq x y z
N ALA A 1 -5.39 27.20 -15.31
CA ALA A 1 -5.27 28.35 -16.22
C ALA A 1 -6.36 28.18 -17.26
N ASP A 2 -7.33 29.08 -17.27
CA ASP A 2 -8.49 28.97 -18.16
C ASP A 2 -8.09 29.44 -19.56
N TYR A 3 -8.24 28.56 -20.55
CA TYR A 3 -8.03 28.91 -21.95
C TYR A 3 -9.36 29.34 -22.56
N ILE A 4 -9.41 30.56 -23.11
CA ILE A 4 -10.54 31.04 -23.90
C ILE A 4 -10.26 30.69 -25.37
N LEU A 5 -10.98 29.70 -25.92
CA LEU A 5 -11.08 29.50 -27.36
C LEU A 5 -12.16 30.45 -27.91
N LYS A 6 -11.77 31.35 -28.82
CA LYS A 6 -12.72 32.21 -29.53
C LYS A 6 -13.40 31.41 -30.64
N ALA A 7 -14.67 31.04 -30.44
CA ALA A 7 -15.53 30.60 -31.53
C ALA A 7 -16.15 31.83 -32.21
N THR A 8 -16.00 31.95 -33.53
CA THR A 8 -16.66 32.99 -34.33
C THR A 8 -18.08 32.54 -34.67
N GLY A 9 -19.08 33.12 -34.00
CA GLY A 9 -20.50 32.98 -34.32
C GLY A 9 -21.29 32.21 -33.26
N ALA A 10 -22.19 32.92 -32.58
CA ALA A 10 -23.02 32.51 -31.45
C ALA A 10 -22.27 32.23 -30.12
N ASN A 11 -22.68 32.95 -29.06
CA ASN A 11 -22.15 32.82 -27.71
C ASN A 11 -22.59 31.47 -27.09
N TYR A 12 -21.83 30.40 -27.33
CA TYR A 12 -21.95 29.17 -26.56
C TYR A 12 -21.03 29.27 -25.34
N ALA A 13 -21.59 29.07 -24.14
CA ALA A 13 -20.78 28.81 -22.96
C ALA A 13 -20.16 27.41 -23.11
N VAL A 14 -18.87 27.36 -23.42
CA VAL A 14 -18.10 26.10 -23.42
C VAL A 14 -17.49 25.95 -22.03
N TRP A 15 -17.98 24.96 -21.28
CA TRP A 15 -17.34 24.56 -20.03
C TRP A 15 -16.11 23.71 -20.37
N VAL A 16 -14.92 24.32 -20.33
CA VAL A 16 -13.69 23.54 -20.39
C VAL A 16 -13.44 23.01 -18.99
N LYS A 17 -13.72 21.72 -18.76
CA LYS A 17 -13.30 21.04 -17.53
C LYS A 17 -11.77 21.05 -17.55
N ASN A 18 -11.15 21.75 -16.60
CA ASN A 18 -9.71 21.69 -16.41
C ASN A 18 -9.37 20.25 -16.02
N VAL A 19 -8.93 19.45 -17.00
CA VAL A 19 -8.51 18.06 -16.75
C VAL A 19 -7.17 18.17 -16.04
N ALA A 20 -7.12 17.77 -14.77
CA ALA A 20 -5.85 17.73 -14.06
C ALA A 20 -4.90 16.82 -14.84
N THR A 21 -3.70 17.27 -15.14
CA THR A 21 -2.74 16.49 -15.95
C THR A 21 -1.80 15.66 -15.08
N VAL A 22 -1.96 15.71 -13.76
CA VAL A 22 -1.06 15.12 -12.78
C VAL A 22 -1.87 14.44 -11.68
N SER A 23 -1.52 13.20 -11.38
CA SER A 23 -1.97 12.47 -10.20
C SER A 23 -1.26 13.01 -8.97
N THR A 24 -1.99 13.33 -7.91
CA THR A 24 -1.42 13.84 -6.65
C THR A 24 -1.94 13.05 -5.45
N PRO A 25 -1.13 12.89 -4.37
CA PRO A 25 -1.54 12.08 -3.25
C PRO A 25 -2.87 12.54 -2.63
N TYR A 26 -3.77 11.61 -2.37
CA TYR A 26 -4.94 11.88 -1.55
C TYR A 26 -4.53 12.34 -0.14
N GLY A 27 -5.18 13.39 0.38
CA GLY A 27 -4.79 14.03 1.64
C GLY A 27 -3.42 14.72 1.61
N GLY A 28 -2.81 14.90 0.44
CA GLY A 28 -1.57 15.67 0.24
C GLY A 28 -0.27 14.96 0.64
N THR A 29 -0.32 13.71 1.11
CA THR A 29 0.86 12.93 1.49
C THR A 29 0.82 11.52 0.90
N ALA A 30 1.92 11.07 0.32
CA ALA A 30 2.05 9.71 -0.20
C ALA A 30 1.90 8.67 0.92
N ARG A 31 1.21 7.55 0.65
CA ARG A 31 1.03 6.47 1.63
C ARG A 31 2.33 5.68 1.77
N ASN A 32 2.74 5.37 3.00
CA ASN A 32 3.97 4.61 3.22
C ASN A 32 3.77 3.12 2.90
N ILE A 33 4.79 2.51 2.32
CA ILE A 33 4.98 1.06 2.24
C ILE A 33 6.24 0.73 3.06
N PRO A 34 6.18 -0.19 4.05
CA PRO A 34 5.00 -0.95 4.50
C PRO A 34 3.92 -0.06 5.12
N GLY A 35 2.67 -0.55 5.11
CA GLY A 35 1.50 0.16 5.63
C GLY A 35 0.19 -0.25 4.96
N LYS A 36 -0.91 0.20 5.57
CA LYS A 36 -2.28 0.07 5.03
C LYS A 36 -2.58 1.24 4.09
N ILE A 37 -3.23 0.94 2.97
CA ILE A 37 -3.74 1.87 1.98
C ILE A 37 -5.22 1.55 1.78
N GLU A 38 -6.11 2.46 2.18
CA GLU A 38 -7.55 2.34 1.93
C GLU A 38 -7.82 2.48 0.42
N ALA A 39 -8.75 1.68 -0.11
CA ALA A 39 -9.02 1.67 -1.55
C ALA A 39 -9.68 2.97 -2.02
N GLU A 40 -10.55 3.56 -1.18
CA GLU A 40 -11.24 4.83 -1.43
C GLU A 40 -10.31 6.06 -1.45
N ASP A 41 -9.06 5.91 -0.97
CA ASP A 41 -8.03 6.95 -0.90
C ASP A 41 -7.12 6.98 -2.14
N TYR A 42 -7.65 6.67 -3.33
CA TYR A 42 -6.92 6.83 -4.59
C TYR A 42 -6.55 8.30 -4.83
N ASP A 43 -5.55 8.57 -5.67
CA ASP A 43 -5.03 9.92 -5.88
C ASP A 43 -6.09 10.92 -6.38
N ASN A 44 -5.81 12.22 -6.22
CA ASN A 44 -6.54 13.28 -6.89
C ASN A 44 -6.02 13.45 -8.31
N GLY A 45 -6.93 13.66 -9.27
CA GLY A 45 -6.57 13.92 -10.67
C GLY A 45 -7.73 13.65 -11.64
N GLY A 46 -8.72 12.87 -11.21
CA GLY A 46 -9.89 12.55 -12.01
C GLY A 46 -9.66 11.46 -13.05
N GLU A 47 -10.71 11.23 -13.82
CA GLU A 47 -10.81 10.26 -14.90
C GLU A 47 -9.68 10.36 -15.94
N GLY A 48 -9.07 9.23 -16.28
CA GLY A 48 -7.93 9.10 -17.18
C GLY A 48 -6.58 9.50 -16.58
N VAL A 49 -6.55 10.05 -15.35
CA VAL A 49 -5.34 10.60 -14.73
C VAL A 49 -5.01 9.86 -13.44
N ALA A 50 -5.91 9.90 -12.45
CA ALA A 50 -5.74 9.25 -11.16
C ALA A 50 -6.55 7.95 -11.04
N TYR A 51 -7.60 7.79 -11.84
CA TYR A 51 -8.35 6.55 -12.00
C TYR A 51 -8.92 6.45 -13.42
N HIS A 52 -9.44 5.28 -13.76
CA HIS A 52 -10.36 5.06 -14.88
C HIS A 52 -11.54 4.25 -14.36
N ASP A 53 -12.72 4.81 -14.53
CA ASP A 53 -14.01 4.18 -14.24
C ASP A 53 -14.84 4.14 -15.53
N ASN A 54 -15.59 3.07 -15.77
CA ASN A 54 -16.38 2.94 -17.00
C ASN A 54 -17.65 3.82 -16.97
N GLU A 55 -18.04 4.29 -15.80
CA GLU A 55 -19.16 5.15 -15.56
C GLU A 55 -18.69 6.54 -15.10
N ILE A 56 -19.54 7.56 -15.29
CA ILE A 56 -19.18 8.94 -14.87
C ILE A 56 -19.54 9.18 -13.40
N ALA A 57 -20.50 8.43 -12.86
CA ALA A 57 -21.08 8.70 -11.56
C ALA A 57 -20.69 7.61 -10.56
N ASN A 58 -20.26 8.01 -9.37
CA ASN A 58 -20.14 7.13 -8.23
C ASN A 58 -21.53 6.64 -7.78
N LEU A 59 -21.87 5.41 -8.17
CA LEU A 59 -23.11 4.69 -7.93
C LEU A 59 -23.34 4.39 -6.44
N GLY A 60 -22.28 4.24 -5.67
CA GLY A 60 -22.36 4.07 -4.21
C GLY A 60 -22.66 5.38 -3.47
N ASN A 61 -22.41 6.53 -4.11
CA ASN A 61 -22.70 7.88 -3.61
C ASN A 61 -22.13 8.14 -2.19
N GLN A 62 -20.96 7.60 -1.88
CA GLN A 62 -20.22 7.84 -0.65
C GLN A 62 -18.84 8.42 -0.90
N TYR A 63 -18.26 9.02 0.15
CA TYR A 63 -16.88 9.49 0.27
C TYR A 63 -16.46 10.58 -0.73
N ARG A 64 -16.41 10.28 -2.03
CA ARG A 64 -15.94 11.17 -3.12
C ARG A 64 -17.02 11.30 -4.20
N THR A 65 -18.16 11.86 -3.82
CA THR A 65 -19.39 11.90 -4.65
C THR A 65 -19.32 12.79 -5.89
N THR A 66 -18.21 13.52 -6.07
CA THR A 66 -17.94 14.35 -7.25
C THR A 66 -16.99 13.68 -8.24
N GLU A 67 -16.51 12.48 -7.93
CA GLU A 67 -15.64 11.64 -8.75
C GLU A 67 -16.38 10.35 -9.14
N SER A 68 -15.80 9.59 -10.06
CA SER A 68 -16.53 8.50 -10.72
C SER A 68 -16.36 7.14 -10.04
N VAL A 69 -15.22 6.88 -9.38
CA VAL A 69 -15.01 5.60 -8.66
C VAL A 69 -16.16 5.33 -7.70
N ASP A 70 -16.74 4.15 -7.85
CA ASP A 70 -17.88 3.67 -7.08
C ASP A 70 -17.49 3.30 -5.65
N ILE A 71 -17.97 4.08 -4.67
CA ILE A 71 -17.64 3.92 -3.26
C ILE A 71 -18.92 3.83 -2.44
N GLU A 72 -19.02 2.78 -1.62
CA GLU A 72 -20.10 2.58 -0.66
C GLU A 72 -19.55 2.47 0.77
N ALA A 73 -20.44 2.62 1.75
CA ALA A 73 -20.10 2.34 3.15
C ALA A 73 -19.93 0.83 3.32
N SER A 74 -18.83 0.42 3.93
CA SER A 74 -18.62 -0.98 4.25
C SER A 74 -19.50 -1.36 5.45
N THR A 75 -20.33 -2.39 5.29
CA THR A 75 -21.24 -2.88 6.34
C THR A 75 -20.75 -4.18 6.99
N GLY A 76 -19.85 -4.91 6.32
CA GLY A 76 -19.20 -6.10 6.87
C GLY A 76 -17.78 -5.89 7.40
N ASP A 77 -17.25 -4.69 7.26
CA ASP A 77 -15.96 -4.22 7.80
C ASP A 77 -16.07 -2.71 8.08
N SER A 78 -15.04 -2.08 8.64
CA SER A 78 -15.08 -0.63 8.89
C SER A 78 -14.84 0.22 7.64
N GLY A 79 -15.22 1.50 7.70
CA GLY A 79 -14.90 2.49 6.67
C GLY A 79 -15.76 2.37 5.42
N TYR A 80 -15.14 2.57 4.26
CA TYR A 80 -15.76 2.44 2.96
C TYR A 80 -15.11 1.30 2.17
N ASN A 81 -15.66 1.00 1.01
CA ASN A 81 -15.01 0.14 0.04
C ASN A 81 -15.30 0.64 -1.36
N VAL A 82 -14.39 0.32 -2.28
CA VAL A 82 -14.65 0.41 -3.72
C VAL A 82 -15.48 -0.80 -4.11
N GLY A 83 -16.57 -0.57 -4.83
CA GLY A 83 -17.48 -1.59 -5.34
C GLY A 83 -17.76 -1.38 -6.82
N TRP A 84 -18.74 -2.12 -7.37
CA TRP A 84 -19.15 -2.02 -8.79
C TRP A 84 -18.00 -2.13 -9.80
N THR A 85 -16.88 -2.72 -9.38
CA THR A 85 -15.68 -2.81 -10.21
C THR A 85 -16.00 -3.51 -11.52
N ALA A 86 -15.39 -3.01 -12.61
CA ALA A 86 -15.53 -3.55 -13.93
C ALA A 86 -14.16 -3.80 -14.58
N THR A 87 -14.14 -4.75 -15.54
CA THR A 87 -12.91 -5.08 -16.27
C THR A 87 -12.36 -3.85 -17.00
N GLY A 88 -11.07 -3.58 -16.81
CA GLY A 88 -10.35 -2.49 -17.46
C GLY A 88 -10.24 -1.22 -16.60
N GLU A 89 -10.97 -1.15 -15.49
CA GLU A 89 -10.85 -0.05 -14.54
C GLU A 89 -9.52 -0.07 -13.80
N TRP A 90 -9.11 1.09 -13.30
CA TRP A 90 -7.90 1.19 -12.50
C TRP A 90 -7.92 2.40 -11.58
N MET A 91 -7.13 2.33 -10.51
CA MET A 91 -6.93 3.43 -9.56
C MET A 91 -5.44 3.60 -9.26
N LYS A 92 -4.96 4.84 -9.17
CA LYS A 92 -3.57 5.17 -8.80
C LYS A 92 -3.49 5.68 -7.38
N TYR A 93 -2.36 5.39 -6.75
CA TYR A 93 -2.01 5.83 -5.41
C TYR A 93 -0.56 6.28 -5.40
N SER A 94 -0.31 7.49 -4.92
CA SER A 94 1.03 7.96 -4.61
C SER A 94 1.51 7.28 -3.33
N VAL A 95 2.59 6.50 -3.44
CA VAL A 95 3.16 5.75 -2.32
C VAL A 95 4.64 6.06 -2.13
N ASN A 96 5.14 5.86 -0.91
CA ASN A 96 6.55 5.97 -0.57
C ASN A 96 7.04 4.65 0.02
N VAL A 97 7.87 3.93 -0.75
CA VAL A 97 8.54 2.73 -0.25
C VAL A 97 9.67 3.20 0.66
N THR A 98 9.46 3.04 1.97
CA THR A 98 10.39 3.57 2.99
C THR A 98 11.61 2.66 3.19
N VAL A 99 11.51 1.40 2.80
CA VAL A 99 12.52 0.36 3.00
C VAL A 99 12.56 -0.51 1.74
N PRO A 100 13.71 -0.87 1.16
CA PRO A 100 13.73 -1.80 0.03
C PRO A 100 13.42 -3.23 0.52
N GLY A 101 12.68 -4.01 -0.27
CA GLY A 101 12.35 -5.39 0.11
C GLY A 101 11.18 -5.99 -0.65
N THR A 102 10.94 -7.27 -0.39
CA THR A 102 9.69 -7.95 -0.76
C THR A 102 8.67 -7.77 0.36
N TYR A 103 7.39 -7.72 0.00
CA TYR A 103 6.30 -7.53 0.95
C TYR A 103 5.27 -8.63 0.79
N THR A 104 4.65 -9.03 1.89
CA THR A 104 3.34 -9.67 1.87
C THR A 104 2.34 -8.55 1.61
N LEU A 105 1.63 -8.67 0.49
CA LEU A 105 0.51 -7.82 0.13
C LEU A 105 -0.78 -8.56 0.49
N ASP A 106 -1.45 -8.08 1.52
CA ASP A 106 -2.78 -8.52 1.92
C ASP A 106 -3.81 -7.58 1.31
N VAL A 107 -4.78 -8.12 0.57
CA VAL A 107 -5.88 -7.36 -0.02
C VAL A 107 -7.20 -7.80 0.57
N ARG A 108 -7.99 -6.84 1.05
CA ARG A 108 -9.29 -7.08 1.67
C ARG A 108 -10.38 -6.97 0.61
N VAL A 109 -10.95 -8.12 0.25
CA VAL A 109 -11.83 -8.26 -0.90
C VAL A 109 -13.08 -9.07 -0.57
N SER A 110 -14.13 -8.90 -1.37
CA SER A 110 -15.37 -9.66 -1.26
C SER A 110 -16.00 -9.85 -2.65
N ALA A 111 -16.62 -11.01 -2.86
CA ALA A 111 -17.27 -11.34 -4.12
C ALA A 111 -18.38 -12.38 -3.92
N ASN A 112 -19.41 -12.33 -4.77
CA ASN A 112 -20.47 -13.35 -4.82
C ASN A 112 -20.07 -14.62 -5.59
N ALA A 113 -19.00 -14.57 -6.36
CA ALA A 113 -18.51 -15.69 -7.16
C ALA A 113 -16.99 -15.59 -7.33
N GLY A 114 -16.32 -16.75 -7.37
CA GLY A 114 -14.89 -16.81 -7.63
C GLY A 114 -14.54 -16.51 -9.09
N GLY A 115 -13.27 -16.72 -9.44
CA GLY A 115 -12.76 -16.54 -10.80
C GLY A 115 -12.55 -15.08 -11.22
N LYS A 116 -12.59 -14.14 -10.27
CA LYS A 116 -12.20 -12.75 -10.51
C LYS A 116 -10.73 -12.58 -10.20
N ILE A 117 -10.08 -11.72 -10.98
CA ILE A 117 -8.66 -11.41 -10.85
C ILE A 117 -8.43 -9.92 -10.99
N PHE A 118 -7.35 -9.47 -10.37
CA PHE A 118 -6.81 -8.13 -10.55
C PHE A 118 -5.30 -8.18 -10.27
N HIS A 119 -4.60 -7.08 -10.51
CA HIS A 119 -3.20 -6.97 -10.14
C HIS A 119 -2.82 -5.57 -9.67
N ILE A 120 -1.65 -5.48 -9.04
CA ILE A 120 -1.06 -4.24 -8.58
C ILE A 120 0.26 -4.01 -9.31
N GLU A 121 0.42 -2.80 -9.82
CA GLU A 121 1.64 -2.31 -10.41
C GLU A 121 2.30 -1.24 -9.54
N LEU A 122 3.60 -1.07 -9.70
CA LEU A 122 4.38 0.04 -9.16
C LEU A 122 5.22 0.63 -10.29
N ASP A 123 5.07 1.92 -10.57
CA ASP A 123 5.68 2.60 -11.73
C ASP A 123 5.44 1.83 -13.05
N SER A 124 4.21 1.36 -13.26
CA SER A 124 3.79 0.55 -14.42
C SER A 124 4.44 -0.82 -14.57
N VAL A 125 5.09 -1.33 -13.51
CA VAL A 125 5.59 -2.71 -13.45
C VAL A 125 4.66 -3.53 -12.57
N ASN A 126 4.13 -4.65 -13.06
CA ASN A 126 3.33 -5.58 -12.25
C ASN A 126 4.19 -6.16 -11.11
N ILE A 127 3.84 -5.84 -9.85
CA ILE A 127 4.58 -6.27 -8.66
C ILE A 127 3.94 -7.46 -7.95
N SER A 128 2.66 -7.75 -8.18
CA SER A 128 1.90 -8.77 -7.45
C SER A 128 1.74 -10.09 -8.21
N GLY A 129 1.92 -10.09 -9.52
CA GLY A 129 1.29 -11.09 -10.39
C GLY A 129 -0.24 -10.96 -10.37
N SER A 130 -0.95 -11.97 -10.87
CA SER A 130 -2.41 -12.02 -10.76
C SER A 130 -2.83 -12.39 -9.34
N ILE A 131 -3.72 -11.59 -8.77
CA ILE A 131 -4.35 -11.80 -7.47
C ILE A 131 -5.75 -12.36 -7.71
N ALA A 132 -6.02 -13.57 -7.21
CA ALA A 132 -7.34 -14.18 -7.29
C ALA A 132 -8.23 -13.67 -6.15
N VAL A 133 -9.45 -13.26 -6.49
CA VAL A 133 -10.48 -12.90 -5.51
C VAL A 133 -11.30 -14.15 -5.16
N PRO A 134 -11.33 -14.58 -3.89
CA PRO A 134 -12.10 -15.74 -3.48
C PRO A 134 -13.60 -15.45 -3.51
N ASN A 135 -14.41 -16.50 -3.68
CA ASN A 135 -15.85 -16.41 -3.41
C ASN A 135 -16.06 -16.28 -1.91
N SER A 136 -16.50 -15.10 -1.46
CA SER A 136 -16.81 -14.84 -0.06
C SER A 136 -18.31 -14.98 0.27
N GLY A 137 -19.14 -15.27 -0.73
CA GLY A 137 -20.57 -15.49 -0.59
C GLY A 137 -21.39 -14.22 -0.37
N GLY A 138 -20.81 -13.04 -0.61
CA GLY A 138 -21.48 -11.75 -0.41
C GLY A 138 -20.55 -10.56 -0.69
N PHE A 139 -21.05 -9.49 -1.30
CA PHE A 139 -20.27 -8.25 -1.54
C PHE A 139 -19.84 -7.52 -0.26
N GLN A 140 -20.44 -7.86 0.88
CA GLN A 140 -20.05 -7.34 2.18
C GLN A 140 -19.55 -8.45 3.12
N ASN A 141 -19.33 -9.67 2.59
CA ASN A 141 -18.63 -10.73 3.31
C ASN A 141 -17.16 -10.67 2.94
N TRP A 142 -16.30 -10.27 3.87
CA TRP A 142 -14.92 -9.96 3.55
C TRP A 142 -13.96 -11.12 3.79
N GLN A 143 -13.05 -11.32 2.84
CA GLN A 143 -11.90 -12.21 2.96
C GLN A 143 -10.62 -11.46 2.64
N THR A 144 -9.49 -12.04 3.03
CA THR A 144 -8.17 -11.48 2.71
C THR A 144 -7.46 -12.44 1.76
N ALA A 145 -7.09 -11.95 0.57
CA ALA A 145 -6.17 -12.64 -0.31
C ALA A 145 -4.76 -12.10 -0.09
N SER A 146 -3.76 -12.98 -0.13
CA SER A 146 -2.37 -12.62 0.19
C SER A 146 -1.44 -13.08 -0.93
N VAL A 147 -0.56 -12.20 -1.37
CA VAL A 147 0.51 -12.50 -2.33
C VAL A 147 1.84 -11.91 -1.85
N THR A 148 2.96 -12.38 -2.39
CA THR A 148 4.27 -11.76 -2.15
C THR A 148 4.64 -10.89 -3.34
N THR A 149 5.04 -9.64 -3.09
CA THR A 149 5.48 -8.75 -4.15
C THR A 149 6.83 -9.18 -4.72
N SER A 150 7.14 -8.71 -5.93
CA SER A 150 8.53 -8.60 -6.37
C SER A 150 9.33 -7.64 -5.45
N LEU A 151 10.66 -7.61 -5.62
CA LEU A 151 11.54 -6.74 -4.84
C LEU A 151 11.24 -5.26 -5.14
N LEU A 152 10.83 -4.50 -4.13
CA LEU A 152 10.57 -3.07 -4.25
C LEU A 152 11.82 -2.26 -3.85
N THR A 153 12.01 -1.15 -4.54
CA THR A 153 13.07 -0.18 -4.24
C THR A 153 12.51 1.00 -3.47
N VAL A 154 13.34 1.59 -2.61
CA VAL A 154 13.00 2.76 -1.79
C VAL A 154 12.68 3.98 -2.67
N GLY A 155 11.70 4.78 -2.24
CA GLY A 155 11.38 6.09 -2.77
C GLY A 155 9.90 6.29 -3.07
N ASN A 156 9.58 7.50 -3.55
CA ASN A 156 8.24 7.83 -4.04
C ASN A 156 7.96 7.09 -5.35
N LYS A 157 6.75 6.53 -5.46
CA LYS A 157 6.29 5.66 -6.53
C LYS A 157 4.82 5.93 -6.83
N ILE A 158 4.38 5.52 -8.01
CA ILE A 158 2.95 5.45 -8.33
C ILE A 158 2.53 3.99 -8.33
N MET A 159 1.72 3.60 -7.35
CA MET A 159 1.05 2.31 -7.33
C MET A 159 -0.22 2.40 -8.19
N ARG A 160 -0.53 1.35 -8.96
CA ARG A 160 -1.78 1.25 -9.72
C ARG A 160 -2.45 -0.09 -9.44
N VAL A 161 -3.71 -0.06 -9.01
CA VAL A 161 -4.58 -1.23 -8.96
C VAL A 161 -5.28 -1.33 -10.30
N VAL A 162 -5.24 -2.50 -10.94
CA VAL A 162 -5.84 -2.75 -12.26
C VAL A 162 -6.82 -3.90 -12.14
N PHE A 163 -8.09 -3.63 -12.45
CA PHE A 163 -9.18 -4.61 -12.41
C PHE A 163 -9.22 -5.43 -13.70
N ASP A 164 -8.56 -6.60 -13.69
CA ASP A 164 -8.59 -7.53 -14.83
C ASP A 164 -9.95 -8.23 -14.99
N SER A 165 -10.79 -8.18 -13.96
CA SER A 165 -12.17 -8.64 -13.91
C SER A 165 -12.98 -7.68 -13.03
N GLY A 166 -14.28 -7.60 -13.25
CA GLY A 166 -15.21 -6.87 -12.38
C GLY A 166 -15.93 -7.76 -11.34
N ASP A 167 -17.03 -7.24 -10.80
CA ASP A 167 -17.95 -7.93 -9.87
C ASP A 167 -17.30 -8.40 -8.55
N PHE A 168 -16.47 -7.55 -7.96
CA PHE A 168 -16.00 -7.71 -6.58
C PHE A 168 -15.75 -6.36 -5.91
N ASN A 169 -15.69 -6.33 -4.58
CA ASN A 169 -15.35 -5.12 -3.84
C ASN A 169 -13.92 -5.22 -3.28
N LEU A 170 -13.26 -4.06 -3.19
CA LEU A 170 -11.94 -3.88 -2.59
C LEU A 170 -12.05 -2.86 -1.46
N ASN A 171 -11.70 -3.24 -0.23
CA ASN A 171 -11.70 -2.35 0.92
C ASN A 171 -10.31 -1.72 1.13
N TYR A 172 -9.26 -2.53 1.27
CA TYR A 172 -7.90 -2.02 1.45
C TYR A 172 -6.82 -2.95 0.93
N MET A 173 -5.62 -2.39 0.82
CA MET A 173 -4.37 -3.10 0.59
C MET A 173 -3.45 -2.86 1.79
N ASN A 174 -2.77 -3.89 2.28
CA ASN A 174 -1.84 -3.79 3.38
C ASN A 174 -0.52 -4.46 3.03
N PHE A 175 0.56 -3.68 3.05
CA PHE A 175 1.91 -4.16 2.79
C PHE A 175 2.63 -4.42 4.11
N THR A 176 3.00 -5.68 4.34
CA THR A 176 3.84 -6.08 5.47
C THR A 176 5.18 -6.56 4.95
N SER A 177 6.27 -5.99 5.44
CA SER A 177 7.61 -6.38 5.02
C SER A 177 7.88 -7.87 5.24
N VAL A 178 8.48 -8.52 4.25
CA VAL A 178 8.98 -9.90 4.38
C VAL A 178 10.47 -9.84 4.62
N CYS A 179 10.94 -10.32 5.78
CA CYS A 179 12.36 -10.60 5.98
C CYS A 179 12.77 -11.82 5.15
N THR A 180 13.16 -11.62 3.89
CA THR A 180 13.67 -12.71 3.05
C THR A 180 14.96 -13.27 3.64
N GLY A 181 14.99 -14.59 3.89
CA GLY A 181 16.15 -15.30 4.47
C GLY A 181 16.37 -15.08 5.97
N GLY A 182 15.52 -14.32 6.66
CA GLY A 182 15.70 -13.96 8.07
C GLY A 182 16.68 -12.81 8.30
N ASN A 183 17.35 -12.29 7.26
CA ASN A 183 18.32 -11.21 7.40
C ASN A 183 17.63 -9.90 7.80
N ASN A 184 17.96 -9.35 8.97
CA ASN A 184 17.44 -8.08 9.45
C ASN A 184 18.59 -7.16 9.89
N THR A 185 18.76 -6.04 9.19
CA THR A 185 19.87 -5.12 9.40
C THR A 185 19.41 -3.91 10.21
N TRP A 186 20.16 -3.55 11.24
CA TRP A 186 19.95 -2.31 11.97
C TRP A 186 20.21 -1.10 11.07
N THR A 187 19.21 -0.23 10.96
CA THR A 187 19.28 1.06 10.26
C THR A 187 19.43 2.21 11.26
N GLY A 188 18.86 2.08 12.46
CA GLY A 188 18.80 3.16 13.46
C GLY A 188 18.05 4.40 12.98
N ALA A 189 17.13 4.25 12.02
CA ALA A 189 16.50 5.37 11.32
C ALA A 189 15.54 6.21 12.18
N VAL A 190 15.00 5.64 13.26
CA VAL A 190 13.99 6.28 14.12
C VAL A 190 14.56 6.64 15.50
N SER A 191 15.31 5.73 16.11
CA SER A 191 15.84 5.89 17.46
C SER A 191 17.02 4.94 17.71
N THR A 192 17.53 4.91 18.94
CA THR A 192 18.49 3.90 19.37
C THR A 192 17.83 2.64 19.94
N ALA A 193 16.50 2.58 20.11
CA ALA A 193 15.84 1.46 20.77
C ALA A 193 15.67 0.25 19.85
N TRP A 194 16.13 -0.93 20.30
CA TRP A 194 15.99 -2.22 19.59
C TRP A 194 14.52 -2.52 19.26
N GLU A 195 13.60 -2.17 20.16
CA GLU A 195 12.18 -2.49 20.06
C GLU A 195 11.43 -1.63 19.03
N THR A 196 12.08 -0.60 18.48
CA THR A 196 11.46 0.24 17.45
C THR A 196 11.62 -0.44 16.10
N ALA A 197 10.51 -0.98 15.56
CA ALA A 197 10.49 -1.70 14.30
C ALA A 197 11.06 -0.89 13.11
N GLY A 198 10.89 0.43 13.11
CA GLY A 198 11.46 1.33 12.10
C GLY A 198 12.99 1.44 12.11
N ASN A 199 13.68 0.91 13.14
CA ASN A 199 15.15 0.84 13.16
C ASN A 199 15.72 -0.40 12.45
N TRP A 200 14.87 -1.21 11.83
CA TRP A 200 15.23 -2.48 11.23
C TRP A 200 14.93 -2.49 9.75
N SER A 201 15.80 -3.10 8.95
CA SER A 201 15.67 -3.17 7.49
C SER A 201 14.50 -4.03 7.04
N CYS A 202 13.91 -4.82 7.93
CA CYS A 202 12.64 -5.47 7.65
C CYS A 202 11.43 -4.68 8.15
N GLY A 203 11.59 -3.50 8.76
CA GLY A 203 10.48 -2.78 9.39
C GLY A 203 9.79 -3.56 10.52
N THR A 204 10.43 -4.61 11.04
CA THR A 204 9.95 -5.48 12.12
C THR A 204 11.08 -5.72 13.11
N VAL A 205 10.73 -5.83 14.39
CA VAL A 205 11.71 -6.15 15.44
C VAL A 205 12.19 -7.60 15.23
N PRO A 206 13.52 -7.86 15.24
CA PRO A 206 14.07 -9.20 15.08
C PRO A 206 13.47 -10.21 16.07
N THR A 207 13.17 -11.40 15.56
CA THR A 207 12.63 -12.54 16.30
C THR A 207 13.60 -13.72 16.27
N ASN A 208 13.26 -14.85 16.89
CA ASN A 208 14.09 -16.05 16.95
C ASN A 208 14.42 -16.67 15.58
N SER A 209 13.80 -16.22 14.50
CA SER A 209 14.14 -16.62 13.13
C SER A 209 15.06 -15.62 12.41
N SER A 210 15.42 -14.51 13.05
CA SER A 210 16.15 -13.40 12.43
C SER A 210 17.67 -13.54 12.56
N ASP A 211 18.36 -13.39 11.42
CA ASP A 211 19.79 -13.13 11.34
C ASP A 211 20.04 -11.63 11.38
N VAL A 212 20.54 -11.16 12.51
CA VAL A 212 20.70 -9.73 12.76
C VAL A 212 22.07 -9.23 12.31
N PHE A 213 22.08 -8.12 11.58
CA PHE A 213 23.30 -7.43 11.16
C PHE A 213 23.28 -6.01 11.71
N ILE A 214 24.29 -5.61 12.46
CA ILE A 214 24.44 -4.23 12.94
C ILE A 214 25.77 -3.71 12.40
N ASN A 215 25.68 -2.84 11.41
CA ASN A 215 26.86 -2.33 10.69
C ASN A 215 27.47 -1.09 11.36
N SER A 216 26.65 -0.32 12.09
CA SER A 216 27.06 0.92 12.77
C SER A 216 25.97 1.40 13.73
N GLY A 217 26.31 2.36 14.58
CA GLY A 217 25.34 3.09 15.43
C GLY A 217 25.24 2.59 16.86
N THR A 218 24.31 3.18 17.59
CA THR A 218 24.01 2.87 18.99
C THR A 218 22.67 2.17 19.09
N VAL A 219 22.64 1.03 19.76
CA VAL A 219 21.47 0.16 19.92
C VAL A 219 21.26 -0.13 21.40
N VAL A 220 20.06 0.12 21.89
CA VAL A 220 19.66 -0.06 23.29
C VAL A 220 18.53 -1.09 23.34
N ILE A 221 18.77 -2.20 24.03
CA ILE A 221 17.79 -3.27 24.27
C ILE A 221 17.11 -3.00 25.61
N ASN A 222 15.79 -2.84 25.59
CA ASN A 222 14.92 -2.58 26.73
C ASN A 222 14.02 -3.77 27.10
N SER A 223 14.13 -4.88 26.36
CA SER A 223 13.29 -6.07 26.47
C SER A 223 14.11 -7.37 26.44
N THR A 224 13.48 -8.51 26.70
CA THR A 224 14.10 -9.81 26.40
C THR A 224 13.97 -10.07 24.91
N VAL A 225 15.10 -10.22 24.23
CA VAL A 225 15.20 -10.43 22.79
C VAL A 225 15.68 -11.85 22.51
N ASN A 226 15.08 -12.50 21.52
CA ASN A 226 15.53 -13.79 21.01
C ASN A 226 15.76 -13.67 19.50
N ILE A 227 16.94 -14.04 19.02
CA ILE A 227 17.34 -13.98 17.60
C ILE A 227 18.09 -15.23 17.19
N ARG A 228 18.15 -15.53 15.89
CA ARG A 228 18.89 -16.68 15.36
C ARG A 228 20.40 -16.43 15.35
N SER A 229 20.82 -15.30 14.78
CA SER A 229 22.22 -14.91 14.75
C SER A 229 22.42 -13.41 14.91
N LEU A 230 23.62 -13.00 15.32
CA LEU A 230 24.00 -11.60 15.47
C LEU A 230 25.39 -11.37 14.88
N LYS A 231 25.49 -10.40 13.97
CA LYS A 231 26.75 -9.92 13.39
C LYS A 231 26.91 -8.43 13.68
N LEU A 232 27.95 -8.09 14.44
CA LEU A 232 28.29 -6.71 14.80
C LEU A 232 29.57 -6.26 14.08
N LYS A 233 29.59 -5.05 13.53
CA LYS A 233 30.82 -4.42 13.00
C LYS A 233 31.60 -3.69 14.11
N PRO A 234 32.92 -3.43 13.93
CA PRO A 234 33.81 -2.94 14.99
C PRO A 234 33.52 -1.58 15.67
N ASN A 235 32.42 -0.88 15.36
CA ASN A 235 32.07 0.42 15.96
C ASN A 235 30.62 0.50 16.45
N VAL A 236 29.96 -0.65 16.62
CA VAL A 236 28.61 -0.72 17.15
C VAL A 236 28.63 -0.55 18.67
N GLN A 237 27.80 0.34 19.20
CA GLN A 237 27.52 0.41 20.63
C GLN A 237 26.22 -0.34 20.91
N LEU A 238 26.31 -1.55 21.48
CA LEU A 238 25.14 -2.32 21.91
C LEU A 238 25.03 -2.29 23.43
N THR A 239 23.94 -1.73 23.94
CA THR A 239 23.62 -1.66 25.37
C THR A 239 22.41 -2.53 25.67
N ILE A 240 22.52 -3.39 26.68
CA ILE A 240 21.39 -4.16 27.21
C ILE A 240 21.05 -3.57 28.57
N ASN A 241 19.84 -3.02 28.72
CA ASN A 241 19.42 -2.39 29.97
C ASN A 241 19.26 -3.43 31.10
N ASN A 242 19.36 -2.96 32.33
CA ASN A 242 19.38 -3.83 33.51
C ASN A 242 18.15 -4.76 33.56
N GLY A 243 18.39 -6.04 33.85
CA GLY A 243 17.34 -7.07 33.92
C GLY A 243 16.80 -7.53 32.55
N LYS A 244 17.45 -7.17 31.44
CA LYS A 244 17.09 -7.60 30.08
C LYS A 244 18.12 -8.58 29.52
N THR A 245 17.71 -9.35 28.52
CA THR A 245 18.54 -10.42 27.95
C THR A 245 18.47 -10.41 26.44
N LEU A 246 19.61 -10.63 25.79
CA LEU A 246 19.70 -10.93 24.36
C LEU A 246 20.12 -12.39 24.20
N ASN A 247 19.19 -13.24 23.76
CA ASN A 247 19.45 -14.65 23.48
C ASN A 247 19.73 -14.83 21.99
N VAL A 248 20.87 -15.44 21.67
CA VAL A 248 21.22 -15.86 20.30
C VAL A 248 21.05 -17.38 20.23
N LEU A 249 19.96 -17.80 19.59
CA LEU A 249 19.49 -19.18 19.49
C LEU A 249 20.04 -19.76 18.18
N HIS A 250 21.21 -20.41 18.27
CA HIS A 250 21.91 -21.02 17.14
C HIS A 250 21.04 -21.96 16.29
#